data_AF-A0A1M7ZMT5-F1
#
_entry.id   AF-A0A1M7ZMT5-F1
#
_cell.length_a   1.000
_cell.length_b   1.000
_cell.length_c   1.000
_cell.angle_alpha   90.00
_cell.angle_beta   90.00
_cell.angle_gamma   90.00
#
_symmetry.space_group_name_H-M   'P 1'
#
loop_
_entity.id
_entity.type
_entity.pdbx_description
1 polymer ?
#
loop_
_entity_poly.entity_id
_entity_poly.type
_entity_poly.pdbx_seq_one_letter_code
_entity_poly.pdbx_strand_id
1 'polypeptide(L)'
;MPPSRRCFRSDGAFRPAHPDTPHRPAGSPAPIPLGSRGAPVAERYDRQLMLPRLLPLMPREIADLSVAGRWHVVRLLVRALRRERRDGAAGRWTYDPNRHLGLRQALDAERRALATTRCGGLPPAPRRDGPGSLPPAPDR
;
A
#
# COMPACT_ATOMS: atom_id res chain seq x y z
N MET A 1 20.57 32.95 23.61
CA MET A 1 19.20 32.72 24.12
C MET A 1 18.79 31.29 23.79
N PRO A 2 18.45 30.45 24.78
CA PRO A 2 18.12 29.03 24.57
C PRO A 2 16.66 28.83 24.14
N PRO A 3 16.33 27.76 23.38
CA PRO A 3 14.96 27.37 23.11
C PRO A 3 14.40 26.51 24.24
N SER A 4 13.32 26.97 24.88
CA SER A 4 12.55 26.18 25.87
C SER A 4 11.09 26.20 25.46
N ARG A 5 10.53 25.04 25.13
CA ARG A 5 9.11 24.64 25.21
C ARG A 5 8.95 23.38 24.35
N ARG A 6 8.35 22.28 24.79
CA ARG A 6 7.88 21.78 26.08
C ARG A 6 7.69 20.28 25.85
N CYS A 7 8.02 19.47 26.84
CA CYS A 7 7.64 18.06 26.89
C CYS A 7 6.10 17.94 26.76
N PHE A 8 5.61 17.12 25.83
CA PHE A 8 4.25 16.59 25.95
C PHE A 8 4.37 15.14 26.45
N ARG A 9 4.18 15.00 27.77
CA ARG A 9 3.83 13.74 28.44
C ARG A 9 2.39 13.43 28.08
N SER A 10 2.14 12.22 27.63
CA SER A 10 0.80 11.64 27.69
C SER A 10 0.77 10.73 28.92
N ASP A 11 0.66 11.34 30.09
CA ASP A 11 0.19 10.65 31.30
C ASP A 11 -1.29 10.30 31.10
N GLY A 12 -1.67 9.10 31.51
CA GLY A 12 -2.95 8.47 31.21
C GLY A 12 -4.17 9.25 31.69
N ALA A 13 -5.21 9.22 30.85
CA ALA A 13 -6.60 9.36 31.29
C ALA A 13 -7.33 8.08 30.87
N PHE A 14 -7.30 7.10 31.76
CA PHE A 14 -8.22 5.96 31.77
C PHE A 14 -9.64 6.51 31.87
N ARG A 15 -10.45 6.38 30.80
CA ARG A 15 -11.87 6.77 30.85
C ARG A 15 -12.64 5.72 31.65
N PRO A 16 -13.45 6.12 32.65
CA PRO A 16 -14.28 5.18 33.38
C PRO A 16 -15.39 4.62 32.50
N ALA A 17 -15.72 3.35 32.77
CA ALA A 17 -16.80 2.59 32.15
C ALA A 17 -18.15 3.26 32.39
N HIS A 18 -18.94 3.44 31.33
CA HIS A 18 -20.37 3.71 31.45
C HIS A 18 -21.12 2.39 31.69
N PRO A 19 -21.95 2.27 32.74
CA PRO A 19 -22.92 1.19 32.83
C PRO A 19 -24.12 1.48 31.92
N ASP A 20 -24.77 0.40 31.48
CA ASP A 20 -26.09 0.35 30.83
C ASP A 20 -26.17 0.67 29.33
N THR A 21 -25.49 -0.17 28.53
CA THR A 21 -25.93 -0.41 27.15
C THR A 21 -26.83 -1.66 27.13
N PRO A 22 -28.11 -1.59 26.71
CA PRO A 22 -28.95 -2.77 26.62
C PRO A 22 -28.40 -3.75 25.58
N HIS A 23 -28.28 -5.01 26.00
CA HIS A 23 -27.91 -6.14 25.15
C HIS A 23 -28.91 -6.29 24.00
N ARG A 24 -28.42 -6.12 22.77
CA ARG A 24 -29.17 -6.46 21.55
C ARG A 24 -29.34 -7.99 21.49
N PRO A 25 -30.55 -8.54 21.38
CA PRO A 25 -30.74 -9.99 21.29
C PRO A 25 -30.16 -10.53 19.98
N ALA A 26 -29.53 -11.69 20.10
CA ALA A 26 -28.87 -12.43 19.03
C ALA A 26 -29.89 -12.90 17.98
N GLY A 27 -30.04 -12.14 16.90
CA GLY A 27 -30.47 -12.71 15.62
C GLY A 27 -29.28 -13.48 15.05
N SER A 28 -29.44 -14.80 14.87
CA SER A 28 -28.44 -15.65 14.22
C SER A 28 -27.94 -15.00 12.94
N PRO A 29 -26.63 -14.70 12.80
CA PRO A 29 -26.13 -14.27 11.51
C PRO A 29 -26.28 -15.46 10.55
N ALA A 30 -27.00 -15.25 9.45
CA ALA A 30 -27.03 -16.19 8.35
C ALA A 30 -25.59 -16.58 7.97
N PRO A 31 -25.32 -17.85 7.60
CA PRO A 31 -23.99 -18.27 7.23
C PRO A 31 -23.51 -17.41 6.07
N ILE A 32 -22.51 -16.56 6.32
CA ILE A 32 -21.82 -15.83 5.27
C ILE A 32 -21.25 -16.92 4.35
N PRO A 33 -21.59 -16.97 3.06
CA PRO A 33 -21.06 -17.99 2.18
C PRO A 33 -19.54 -17.84 2.17
N LEU A 34 -18.84 -18.81 2.76
CA LEU A 34 -17.39 -18.97 2.72
C LEU A 34 -17.00 -19.50 1.33
N GLY A 35 -17.43 -18.77 0.30
CA GLY A 35 -17.56 -19.22 -1.08
C GLY A 35 -17.07 -18.18 -2.07
N SER A 36 -16.06 -17.42 -1.69
CA SER A 36 -15.17 -16.78 -2.65
C SER A 36 -13.78 -16.87 -2.05
N ARG A 37 -12.99 -17.86 -2.50
CA ARG A 37 -11.54 -17.73 -2.42
C ARG A 37 -11.23 -16.42 -3.11
N GLY A 38 -11.01 -15.37 -2.32
CA GLY A 38 -10.56 -14.10 -2.82
C GLY A 38 -9.41 -14.41 -3.76
N ALA A 39 -9.53 -14.00 -5.02
CA ALA A 39 -8.35 -13.84 -5.84
C ALA A 39 -7.31 -13.15 -4.95
N PRO A 40 -6.04 -13.58 -4.95
CA PRO A 40 -5.06 -13.04 -4.04
C PRO A 40 -5.17 -11.52 -4.13
N VAL A 41 -5.29 -10.85 -2.98
CA VAL A 41 -5.26 -9.39 -2.88
C VAL A 41 -3.84 -8.91 -3.21
N ALA A 42 -3.23 -9.47 -4.25
CA ALA A 42 -2.26 -8.82 -5.10
C ALA A 42 -3.00 -7.68 -5.83
N GLU A 43 -3.38 -6.70 -5.01
CA GLU A 43 -3.42 -5.27 -5.28
C GLU A 43 -3.49 -4.95 -6.77
N ARG A 44 -4.73 -4.75 -7.25
CA ARG A 44 -4.94 -3.96 -8.45
C ARG A 44 -4.44 -2.56 -8.14
N TYR A 45 -3.19 -2.29 -8.50
CA TYR A 45 -2.65 -0.94 -8.53
C TYR A 45 -3.57 -0.09 -9.40
N ASP A 46 -4.38 0.76 -8.76
CA ASP A 46 -5.17 1.77 -9.43
C ASP A 46 -4.36 3.05 -9.45
N ARG A 47 -3.82 3.36 -10.64
CA ARG A 47 -3.01 4.54 -10.89
C ARG A 47 -3.74 5.83 -10.49
N GLN A 48 -5.05 5.92 -10.72
CA GLN A 48 -5.83 7.14 -10.45
C GLN A 48 -6.07 7.36 -8.96
N LEU A 49 -6.22 6.29 -8.18
CA LEU A 49 -6.45 6.39 -6.74
C LEU A 49 -5.16 6.49 -5.93
N MET A 50 -4.11 5.77 -6.37
CA MET A 50 -2.89 5.62 -5.57
C MET A 50 -1.88 6.73 -5.83
N LEU A 51 -1.66 7.15 -7.09
CA LEU A 51 -0.64 8.17 -7.39
C LEU A 51 -0.87 9.52 -6.70
N PRO A 52 -2.09 10.09 -6.66
CA PRO A 52 -2.32 11.38 -6.00
C PRO A 52 -1.96 11.40 -4.52
N ARG A 53 -2.05 10.23 -3.84
CA ARG A 53 -1.74 10.11 -2.41
C ARG A 53 -0.24 9.98 -2.16
N LEU A 54 0.54 9.57 -3.16
CA LEU A 54 1.96 9.24 -3.01
C LEU A 54 2.88 10.33 -3.58
N LEU A 55 2.46 10.97 -4.68
CA LEU A 55 3.24 11.96 -5.43
C LEU A 55 2.42 13.21 -5.74
N PRO A 56 3.04 14.41 -5.76
CA PRO A 56 2.38 15.64 -6.18
C PRO A 56 2.30 15.71 -7.72
N LEU A 57 1.49 14.84 -8.32
CA LEU A 57 1.24 14.79 -9.77
C LEU A 57 -0.03 15.54 -10.13
N MET A 58 -0.04 16.16 -11.31
CA MET A 58 -1.24 16.72 -11.92
C MET A 58 -2.11 15.61 -12.54
N PRO A 59 -3.44 15.79 -12.61
CA PRO A 59 -4.34 14.81 -13.24
C PRO A 59 -3.93 14.42 -14.66
N ARG A 60 -3.41 15.36 -15.45
CA ARG A 60 -2.89 15.11 -16.81
C ARG A 60 -1.70 14.15 -16.83
N GLU A 61 -0.82 14.22 -15.84
CA GLU A 61 0.36 13.36 -15.72
C GLU A 61 -0.04 11.95 -15.26
N ILE A 62 -1.08 11.88 -14.43
CA ILE A 62 -1.69 10.61 -14.02
C ILE A 62 -2.37 9.94 -15.21
N ALA A 63 -3.06 10.71 -16.07
CA ALA A 63 -3.73 10.19 -17.26
C ALA A 63 -2.78 9.78 -18.40
N ASP A 64 -1.52 10.25 -18.39
CA ASP A 64 -0.54 9.91 -19.44
C ASP A 64 -0.04 8.46 -19.29
N LEU A 65 -0.63 7.58 -20.11
CA LEU A 65 -0.29 6.15 -20.20
C LEU A 65 0.83 5.85 -21.20
N SER A 66 1.38 6.86 -21.88
CA SER A 66 2.48 6.69 -22.81
C SER A 66 3.73 6.15 -22.11
N VAL A 67 4.64 5.57 -22.89
CA VAL A 67 5.94 5.10 -22.37
C VAL A 67 6.70 6.24 -21.70
N ALA A 68 6.66 7.45 -22.28
CA ALA A 68 7.30 8.64 -21.73
C ALA A 68 6.68 9.06 -20.38
N GLY A 69 5.34 9.12 -20.30
CA GLY A 69 4.62 9.43 -19.08
C GLY A 69 4.90 8.43 -17.95
N ARG A 70 4.89 7.14 -18.26
CA ARG A 70 5.23 6.08 -17.29
C ARG A 70 6.67 6.19 -16.78
N TRP A 71 7.64 6.49 -17.66
CA TRP A 71 9.01 6.75 -17.24
C TRP A 71 9.15 7.98 -16.35
N HIS A 72 8.37 9.03 -16.63
CA HIS A 72 8.31 10.20 -15.77
C HIS A 72 7.84 9.83 -14.35
N VAL A 73 6.73 9.10 -14.24
CA VAL A 73 6.19 8.63 -12.95
C VAL A 73 7.19 7.73 -12.22
N VAL A 74 7.83 6.77 -12.91
CA VAL A 74 8.85 5.88 -12.32
C VAL A 74 10.00 6.68 -11.71
N ARG A 75 10.50 7.72 -12.40
CA ARG A 75 11.58 8.57 -11.87
C ARG A 75 11.16 9.29 -10.58
N LEU A 76 9.93 9.78 -10.52
CA LEU A 76 9.39 10.44 -9.33
C LEU A 76 9.21 9.46 -8.17
N LEU A 77 8.68 8.26 -8.43
CA LEU A 77 8.55 7.21 -7.41
C LEU A 77 9.90 6.82 -6.81
N VAL A 78 10.94 6.66 -7.63
CA VAL A 78 12.30 6.36 -7.15
C VAL A 78 12.84 7.49 -6.28
N ARG A 79 12.62 8.76 -6.68
CA ARG A 79 13.06 9.91 -5.89
C ARG A 79 12.33 9.98 -4.54
N ALA A 80 11.02 9.76 -4.54
CA ALA A 80 10.21 9.72 -3.32
C ALA A 80 10.65 8.59 -2.38
N LEU A 81 10.88 7.37 -2.89
CA LEU A 81 11.40 6.25 -2.09
C LEU A 81 12.76 6.53 -1.47
N ARG A 82 13.67 7.16 -2.22
CA ARG A 82 14.99 7.53 -1.69
C ARG A 82 14.86 8.53 -0.56
N ARG A 83 13.96 9.51 -0.69
CA ARG A 83 13.67 10.46 0.38
C ARG A 83 13.09 9.76 1.60
N GLU A 84 12.06 8.95 1.42
CA GLU A 84 11.39 8.19 2.50
C GLU A 84 12.39 7.32 3.27
N ARG A 85 13.29 6.62 2.56
CA ARG A 85 14.35 5.81 3.18
C ARG A 85 15.34 6.64 4.00
N ARG A 86 15.74 7.82 3.50
CA ARG A 86 16.63 8.72 4.25
C ARG A 86 15.94 9.27 5.50
N ASP A 87 14.67 9.61 5.38
CA ASP A 87 13.89 10.15 6.50
C ASP A 87 13.72 9.08 7.60
N GLY A 88 13.44 7.82 7.21
CA GLY A 88 13.41 6.68 8.15
C GLY A 88 14.76 6.39 8.80
N ALA A 89 15.85 6.40 8.03
CA ALA A 89 17.20 6.18 8.58
C ALA A 89 17.65 7.30 9.54
N ALA A 90 17.18 8.53 9.32
CA ALA A 90 17.47 9.68 10.17
C ALA A 90 16.53 9.78 11.40
N GLY A 91 15.63 8.80 11.60
CA GLY A 91 14.66 8.81 12.71
C GLY A 91 13.66 9.97 12.63
N ARG A 92 13.39 10.50 11.42
CA ARG A 92 12.45 11.60 11.26
C ARG A 92 11.02 11.10 11.45
N TRP A 93 10.24 11.85 12.21
CA TRP A 93 8.81 11.58 12.45
C TRP A 93 7.96 11.57 11.17
N THR A 94 8.44 12.18 10.08
CA THR A 94 7.78 12.19 8.77
C THR A 94 7.90 10.87 8.02
N TYR A 95 8.69 9.92 8.53
CA TYR A 95 8.76 8.59 7.96
C TYR A 95 7.44 7.85 8.14
N ASP A 96 6.84 7.44 7.03
CA ASP A 96 5.61 6.65 7.04
C ASP A 96 5.86 5.30 6.33
N PRO A 97 5.85 4.16 7.05
CA PRO A 97 6.03 2.84 6.46
C PRO A 97 4.91 2.47 5.47
N ASN A 98 3.68 2.95 5.68
CA ASN A 98 2.57 2.69 4.75
C ASN A 98 2.79 3.43 3.43
N ARG A 99 3.25 4.67 3.51
CA ARG A 99 3.66 5.45 2.34
C ARG A 99 4.83 4.78 1.60
N HIS A 100 5.80 4.23 2.33
CA HIS A 100 6.91 3.48 1.74
C HIS A 100 6.41 2.24 0.96
N LEU A 101 5.51 1.45 1.55
CA LEU A 101 4.92 0.28 0.89
C LEU A 101 4.13 0.67 -0.36
N GLY A 102 3.28 1.70 -0.27
CA GLY A 102 2.52 2.20 -1.42
C GLY A 102 3.43 2.70 -2.56
N LEU A 103 4.52 3.40 -2.24
CA LEU A 103 5.51 3.82 -3.23
C LEU A 103 6.22 2.63 -3.91
N ARG A 104 6.50 1.55 -3.18
CA ARG A 104 7.10 0.33 -3.74
C ARG A 104 6.13 -0.42 -4.66
N GLN A 105 4.88 -0.60 -4.22
CA GLN A 105 3.83 -1.23 -5.01
C GLN A 105 3.59 -0.48 -6.33
N ALA A 106 3.45 0.84 -6.27
CA ALA A 106 3.29 1.68 -7.46
C ALA A 106 4.49 1.57 -8.41
N LEU A 107 5.72 1.56 -7.89
CA LEU A 107 6.93 1.44 -8.70
C LEU A 107 7.01 0.09 -9.43
N ASP A 108 6.71 -1.01 -8.73
CA ASP A 108 6.72 -2.33 -9.32
C ASP A 108 5.61 -2.48 -10.37
N ALA A 109 4.43 -1.90 -10.14
CA ALA A 109 3.34 -1.90 -11.12
C ALA A 109 3.68 -1.11 -12.39
N GLU A 110 4.24 0.10 -12.27
CA GLU A 110 4.64 0.90 -13.44
C GLU A 110 5.78 0.24 -14.23
N ARG A 111 6.72 -0.44 -13.56
CA ARG A 111 7.76 -1.23 -14.22
C ARG A 111 7.21 -2.42 -14.99
N ARG A 112 6.24 -3.13 -14.43
CA ARG A 112 5.54 -4.23 -15.12
C ARG A 112 4.81 -3.70 -16.36
N ALA A 113 4.10 -2.59 -16.24
CA ALA A 113 3.42 -1.96 -17.36
C ALA A 113 4.40 -1.58 -18.48
N LEU A 114 5.54 -0.96 -18.15
CA LEU A 114 6.60 -0.65 -19.11
C LEU A 114 7.19 -1.89 -19.79
N ALA A 115 7.36 -3.00 -19.05
CA ALA A 115 7.84 -4.26 -19.61
C ALA A 115 6.83 -4.84 -20.61
N THR A 116 5.54 -4.85 -20.27
CA THR A 116 4.46 -5.30 -21.17
C THR A 116 4.39 -4.45 -22.43
N THR A 117 4.48 -3.12 -22.31
CA THR A 117 4.45 -2.21 -23.47
C THR A 117 5.65 -2.40 -24.39
N ARG A 118 6.82 -2.75 -23.84
CA ARG A 118 8.05 -2.98 -24.64
C ARG A 118 8.12 -4.35 -25.28
N CYS A 119 7.55 -5.38 -24.65
CA CYS A 119 7.70 -6.77 -25.08
C CYS A 119 6.50 -7.34 -25.84
N GLY A 120 5.54 -6.53 -26.28
CA GLY A 120 4.46 -7.03 -27.14
C GLY A 120 3.63 -8.17 -26.53
N GLY A 121 3.34 -8.13 -25.23
CA GLY A 121 2.21 -8.88 -24.67
C GLY A 121 2.48 -10.06 -23.73
N LEU A 122 3.70 -10.33 -23.26
CA LEU A 122 3.89 -11.30 -22.16
C LEU A 122 4.18 -10.57 -20.83
N PRO A 123 3.26 -10.61 -19.83
CA PRO A 123 3.53 -10.00 -18.54
C PRO A 123 4.68 -10.72 -17.84
N PRO A 124 5.66 -10.00 -17.26
CA PRO A 124 6.69 -10.64 -16.45
C PRO A 124 6.02 -11.33 -15.26
N ALA A 125 6.38 -12.59 -15.03
CA ALA A 125 5.80 -13.41 -13.97
C ALA A 125 5.79 -12.64 -12.63
N PRO A 126 4.69 -12.71 -11.85
CA PRO A 126 4.65 -12.06 -10.55
C PRO A 126 5.84 -12.57 -9.72
N ARG A 127 6.55 -11.64 -9.06
CA ARG A 127 7.55 -12.02 -8.07
C ARG A 127 6.85 -12.87 -7.02
N ARG A 128 7.21 -14.15 -6.96
CA ARG A 128 6.79 -15.06 -5.89
C ARG A 128 7.53 -14.66 -4.62
N ASP A 129 7.12 -13.56 -4.00
CA ASP A 129 7.60 -13.19 -2.68
C ASP A 129 6.68 -13.86 -1.65
N GLY A 130 6.93 -15.16 -1.38
CA GLY A 130 6.26 -15.95 -0.36
C GLY A 130 6.75 -17.40 -0.33
N PRO A 131 7.15 -17.97 0.82
CA PRO A 131 7.58 -19.36 0.91
C PRO A 131 6.35 -20.27 0.87
N GLY A 132 6.24 -21.10 -0.17
CA GLY A 132 5.10 -22.00 -0.35
C GLY A 132 5.14 -22.81 -1.65
N SER A 133 6.19 -23.60 -1.86
CA SER A 133 6.09 -24.91 -2.55
C SER A 133 4.97 -25.71 -1.87
N LEU A 134 4.11 -26.52 -2.48
CA LEU A 134 4.07 -27.33 -3.71
C LEU A 134 2.56 -27.70 -3.88
N PRO A 135 2.00 -27.98 -5.06
CA PRO A 135 0.68 -28.61 -5.12
C PRO A 135 0.72 -30.02 -4.46
N PRO A 136 -0.28 -30.42 -3.65
CA PRO A 136 -0.37 -31.80 -3.18
C PRO A 136 -0.58 -32.74 -4.38
N ALA A 137 0.12 -33.87 -4.35
CA ALA A 137 -0.01 -34.90 -5.37
C ALA A 137 -1.47 -35.41 -5.45
N PRO A 138 -1.97 -35.79 -6.63
CA PRO A 138 -3.25 -36.48 -6.71
C PRO A 138 -3.10 -37.90 -6.17
N ASP A 139 -3.93 -38.25 -5.17
CA ASP A 139 -4.12 -39.64 -4.74
C ASP A 139 -4.74 -40.43 -5.90
N ARG A 140 -4.15 -41.60 -6.19
CA ARG A 140 -4.68 -42.60 -7.13
C ARG A 140 -5.63 -43.55 -6.42
#